data_AF-A0A2E4D896-F1
#
_entry.id   AF-A0A2E4D896-F1
#
_cell.length_a   1.000
_cell.length_b   1.000
_cell.length_c   1.000
_cell.angle_alpha   90.00
_cell.angle_beta   90.00
_cell.angle_gamma   90.00
#
_symmetry.space_group_name_H-M   'P 1'
#
loop_
_entity.id
_entity.type
_entity.pdbx_description
1 polymer ?
#
loop_
_entity_poly.entity_id
_entity_poly.type
_entity_poly.pdbx_seq_one_letter_code
_entity_poly.pdbx_strand_id
1 'polypeptide(L)'
;MKILFLCLILISLGHTKTWNGSNSPYKLIKDLNTDFNLLPLKGAVAADTKLWPSYYWPYKRGGVGYRWGIDQNTYALDLLQKDDLLGLSRQEISQLSPIEKLDLINDNYKLSLTQGARKFSNPNAQDWNGICHGMAAASLHYPEPQIKTIINQDGLTIDLFTSDIKALLGYYYVLKQDEKVTQIGKRCFFNSRIMTRLPACKDVNAGAFHLLLANQIGLKKKSFLMDLERYKEVWNHGIVKFESEVIAQQHKRVKIRTRIYFPKTIEPHLAPIVGSSLDYIDSKIYTYWLELDDDSHITGGSWVSFERPDFIWYQEKLELSEDFKKLAELLF
;
A
#
# COMPACT_ATOMS: atom_id res chain seq x y z
N MET A 1 -2.59 34.31 64.30
CA MET A 1 -2.98 34.30 62.88
C MET A 1 -2.03 33.34 62.15
N LYS A 2 -2.42 32.06 61.97
CA LYS A 2 -1.59 31.05 61.29
C LYS A 2 -2.07 30.94 59.85
N ILE A 3 -1.23 31.33 58.90
CA ILE A 3 -1.50 31.22 57.46
C ILE A 3 -1.18 29.79 57.05
N LEU A 4 -2.22 29.05 56.65
CA LEU A 4 -2.12 27.69 56.12
C LEU A 4 -1.72 27.78 54.65
N PHE A 5 -0.52 27.32 54.29
CA PHE A 5 -0.09 27.20 52.91
C PHE A 5 -0.79 25.98 52.27
N LEU A 6 -1.81 26.23 51.46
CA LEU A 6 -2.47 25.20 50.68
C LEU A 6 -1.59 24.87 49.46
N CYS A 7 -0.87 23.76 49.51
CA CYS A 7 -0.11 23.25 48.38
C CYS A 7 -1.09 22.66 47.36
N LEU A 8 -1.38 23.41 46.28
CA LEU A 8 -2.15 22.92 45.15
C LEU A 8 -1.31 21.88 44.39
N ILE A 9 -1.57 20.59 44.66
CA ILE A 9 -1.14 19.50 43.80
C ILE A 9 -2.00 19.59 42.52
N LEU A 10 -1.42 20.12 41.45
CA LEU A 10 -1.94 20.02 40.10
C LEU A 10 -1.88 18.54 39.67
N ILE A 11 -2.94 17.80 39.94
CA ILE A 11 -3.18 16.51 39.31
C ILE A 11 -3.45 16.81 37.84
N SER A 12 -2.44 16.63 36.97
CA SER A 12 -2.69 16.60 35.53
C SER A 12 -3.56 15.38 35.25
N LEU A 13 -4.87 15.57 35.16
CA LEU A 13 -5.78 14.59 34.57
C LEU A 13 -5.35 14.42 33.11
N GLY A 14 -4.45 13.47 32.88
CA GLY A 14 -4.02 13.09 31.54
C GLY A 14 -5.24 12.72 30.74
N HIS A 15 -5.69 13.62 29.87
CA HIS A 15 -6.80 13.34 28.97
C HIS A 15 -6.41 12.14 28.11
N THR A 16 -7.18 11.06 28.23
CA THR A 16 -7.09 9.90 27.36
C THR A 16 -7.12 10.39 25.91
N LYS A 17 -6.04 10.14 25.15
CA LYS A 17 -5.97 10.52 23.74
C LYS A 17 -6.73 9.51 22.90
N THR A 18 -8.04 9.47 23.09
CA THR A 18 -8.97 8.67 22.30
C THR A 18 -8.85 9.04 20.83
N TRP A 19 -9.07 8.07 19.95
CA TRP A 19 -9.14 8.36 18.52
C TRP A 19 -10.40 9.18 18.22
N ASN A 20 -10.27 10.13 17.30
CA ASN A 20 -11.42 10.83 16.73
C ASN A 20 -12.04 9.99 15.60
N GLY A 21 -13.12 10.48 14.97
CA GLY A 21 -13.80 9.76 13.89
C GLY A 21 -12.91 9.36 12.72
N SER A 22 -11.95 10.20 12.29
CA SER A 22 -11.05 9.83 11.18
C SER A 22 -10.03 8.77 11.56
N ASN A 23 -9.67 8.67 12.84
CA ASN A 23 -8.72 7.68 13.35
C ASN A 23 -9.41 6.42 13.90
N SER A 24 -10.74 6.30 13.77
CA SER A 24 -11.48 5.20 14.37
C SER A 24 -11.18 3.86 13.69
N PRO A 25 -10.67 2.85 14.43
CA PRO A 25 -10.43 1.52 13.87
C PRO A 25 -11.75 0.82 13.45
N TYR A 26 -12.89 1.26 14.00
CA TYR A 26 -14.23 0.78 13.64
C TYR A 26 -14.67 1.10 12.21
N LYS A 27 -13.91 1.94 11.50
CA LYS A 27 -14.11 2.14 10.06
C LYS A 27 -13.79 0.87 9.29
N LEU A 28 -12.72 0.17 9.67
CA LEU A 28 -12.25 -1.03 8.98
C LEU A 28 -12.78 -2.32 9.62
N ILE A 29 -12.92 -2.33 10.96
CA ILE A 29 -13.28 -3.54 11.71
C ILE A 29 -14.48 -3.24 12.60
N LYS A 30 -15.66 -3.78 12.29
CA LYS A 30 -16.87 -3.56 13.10
C LYS A 30 -16.78 -4.23 14.47
N ASP A 31 -16.34 -5.49 14.49
CA ASP A 31 -16.20 -6.27 15.72
C ASP A 31 -14.74 -6.27 16.16
N LEU A 32 -14.34 -5.22 16.89
CA LEU A 32 -13.00 -5.09 17.46
C LEU A 32 -12.95 -5.73 18.84
N ASN A 33 -11.97 -6.60 19.08
CA ASN A 33 -11.52 -6.84 20.44
C ASN A 33 -10.59 -5.69 20.86
N THR A 34 -10.94 -5.01 21.95
CA THR A 34 -10.16 -3.90 22.51
C THR A 34 -9.47 -4.25 23.82
N ASP A 35 -9.75 -5.40 24.43
CA ASP A 35 -9.09 -5.84 25.66
C ASP A 35 -7.63 -6.17 25.37
N PHE A 36 -6.72 -5.37 25.93
CA PHE A 36 -5.28 -5.51 25.72
C PHE A 36 -4.78 -6.91 26.09
N ASN A 37 -5.34 -7.54 27.12
CA ASN A 37 -4.88 -8.83 27.62
C ASN A 37 -5.27 -9.99 26.71
N LEU A 38 -6.30 -9.81 25.87
CA LEU A 38 -6.78 -10.81 24.92
C LEU A 38 -6.18 -10.64 23.52
N LEU A 39 -5.50 -9.53 23.26
CA LEU A 39 -4.95 -9.22 21.95
C LEU A 39 -3.59 -9.89 21.72
N PRO A 40 -3.37 -10.52 20.56
CA PRO A 40 -2.08 -11.10 20.25
C PRO A 40 -1.04 -9.99 20.03
N LEU A 41 0.12 -10.15 20.67
CA LEU A 41 1.28 -9.28 20.45
C LEU A 41 2.11 -9.68 19.24
N LYS A 42 1.75 -10.74 18.52
CA LYS A 42 2.39 -11.13 17.26
C LYS A 42 1.38 -11.76 16.33
N GLY A 43 1.58 -11.58 15.04
CA GLY A 43 0.72 -12.17 14.03
C GLY A 43 1.35 -12.07 12.66
N ALA A 44 1.04 -13.03 11.81
CA ALA A 44 1.29 -12.97 10.39
C ALA A 44 -0.05 -13.18 9.67
N VAL A 45 -0.15 -12.61 8.48
CA VAL A 45 -1.23 -12.90 7.55
C VAL A 45 -1.24 -14.39 7.20
N ALA A 46 -2.37 -14.89 6.68
CA ALA A 46 -2.45 -16.28 6.25
C ALA A 46 -1.40 -16.59 5.18
N ALA A 47 -0.88 -17.83 5.13
CA ALA A 47 0.20 -18.20 4.22
C ALA A 47 -0.14 -18.00 2.74
N ASP A 48 -1.43 -18.02 2.40
CA ASP A 48 -1.98 -17.74 1.07
C ASP A 48 -2.24 -16.25 0.80
N THR A 49 -1.90 -15.36 1.75
CA THR A 49 -2.06 -13.92 1.59
C THR A 49 -1.09 -13.39 0.54
N LYS A 50 -1.62 -12.55 -0.35
CA LYS A 50 -1.13 -12.38 -1.70
C LYS A 50 -0.17 -11.21 -1.89
N LEU A 51 0.53 -10.80 -0.84
CA LEU A 51 1.37 -9.62 -0.82
C LEU A 51 2.73 -9.86 -1.49
N TRP A 52 2.88 -9.40 -2.72
CA TRP A 52 4.10 -9.51 -3.50
C TRP A 52 4.88 -8.18 -3.59
N PRO A 53 6.22 -8.22 -3.67
CA PRO A 53 7.03 -7.03 -3.90
C PRO A 53 6.84 -6.51 -5.32
N SER A 54 7.01 -5.21 -5.52
CA SER A 54 6.64 -4.58 -6.79
C SER A 54 7.47 -3.37 -7.15
N TYR A 55 7.61 -3.13 -8.45
CA TYR A 55 8.04 -1.83 -8.96
C TYR A 55 6.88 -0.85 -8.90
N TYR A 56 7.18 0.39 -8.53
CA TYR A 56 6.16 1.42 -8.33
C TYR A 56 5.78 2.18 -9.63
N TRP A 57 6.40 1.81 -10.76
CA TRP A 57 6.19 2.37 -12.10
C TRP A 57 6.12 3.90 -12.09
N PRO A 58 7.27 4.59 -11.94
CA PRO A 58 7.32 6.03 -11.82
C PRO A 58 6.72 6.72 -13.06
N TYR A 59 5.90 7.74 -12.83
CA TYR A 59 5.35 8.57 -13.90
C TYR A 59 6.44 9.27 -14.71
N LYS A 60 7.59 9.52 -14.08
CA LYS A 60 8.79 10.06 -14.72
C LYS A 60 9.40 9.14 -15.78
N ARG A 61 9.14 7.83 -15.72
CA ARG A 61 9.55 6.86 -16.75
C ARG A 61 8.42 6.44 -17.70
N GLY A 62 7.22 6.98 -17.50
CA GLY A 62 6.04 6.67 -18.32
C GLY A 62 5.01 5.75 -17.66
N GLY A 63 5.16 5.46 -16.35
CA GLY A 63 4.24 4.57 -15.64
C GLY A 63 4.21 3.17 -16.27
N VAL A 64 3.02 2.60 -16.49
CA VAL A 64 2.86 1.30 -17.18
C VAL A 64 3.13 1.35 -18.68
N GLY A 65 3.37 2.53 -19.23
CA GLY A 65 3.93 2.69 -20.57
C GLY A 65 5.45 2.49 -20.61
N TYR A 66 6.15 2.36 -19.49
CA TYR A 66 7.61 2.19 -19.51
C TYR A 66 8.01 0.84 -20.15
N ARG A 67 8.84 0.88 -21.20
CA ARG A 67 9.42 -0.32 -21.85
C ARG A 67 10.65 -0.76 -21.08
N TRP A 68 10.39 -1.42 -19.95
CA TRP A 68 11.40 -1.74 -18.94
C TRP A 68 12.48 -2.72 -19.40
N GLY A 69 12.18 -3.60 -20.36
CA GLY A 69 13.16 -4.56 -20.89
C GLY A 69 14.31 -3.93 -21.69
N ILE A 70 14.14 -2.69 -22.15
CA ILE A 70 15.13 -1.92 -22.93
C ILE A 70 15.41 -0.55 -22.32
N ASP A 71 14.99 -0.34 -21.06
CA ASP A 71 15.10 0.92 -20.33
C ASP A 71 14.65 2.17 -21.13
N GLN A 72 13.50 2.07 -21.79
CA GLN A 72 13.00 3.13 -22.66
C GLN A 72 11.71 3.78 -22.15
N ASN A 73 11.77 5.10 -21.94
CA ASN A 73 10.64 5.91 -21.51
C ASN A 73 9.70 6.20 -22.69
N THR A 74 8.39 6.06 -22.48
CA THR A 74 7.41 6.12 -23.59
C THR A 74 6.99 7.49 -24.07
N TYR A 75 7.23 8.56 -23.30
CA TYR A 75 6.94 9.92 -23.78
C TYR A 75 7.89 10.36 -24.91
N ALA A 76 8.96 9.59 -25.17
CA ALA A 76 9.91 9.84 -26.25
C ALA A 76 9.63 9.00 -27.51
N LEU A 77 8.56 8.21 -27.54
CA LEU A 77 8.27 7.25 -28.60
C LEU A 77 6.93 7.56 -29.28
N ASP A 78 6.95 7.57 -30.61
CA ASP A 78 5.71 7.53 -31.40
C ASP A 78 4.96 6.22 -31.17
N LEU A 79 3.64 6.28 -31.32
CA LEU A 79 2.80 5.08 -31.28
C LEU A 79 2.97 4.33 -32.59
N LEU A 80 3.31 3.03 -32.48
CA LEU A 80 3.41 2.14 -33.62
C LEU A 80 2.05 2.03 -34.33
N GLN A 81 2.08 1.99 -35.65
CA GLN A 81 0.88 1.77 -36.44
C GLN A 81 0.55 0.27 -36.48
N LYS A 82 -0.67 -0.05 -36.93
CA LYS A 82 -1.14 -1.45 -36.99
C LYS A 82 -0.19 -2.35 -37.77
N ASP A 83 0.25 -1.92 -38.95
CA ASP A 83 1.11 -2.73 -39.82
C ASP A 83 2.47 -2.98 -39.18
N ASP A 84 3.02 -1.99 -38.46
CA ASP A 84 4.26 -2.15 -37.70
C ASP A 84 4.07 -3.17 -36.57
N LEU A 85 2.98 -3.06 -35.80
CA LEU A 85 2.65 -3.97 -34.69
C LEU A 85 2.48 -5.42 -35.17
N LEU A 86 1.82 -5.62 -36.30
CA LEU A 86 1.63 -6.94 -36.90
C LEU A 86 2.94 -7.53 -37.46
N GLY A 87 3.91 -6.68 -37.81
CA GLY A 87 5.22 -7.08 -38.30
C GLY A 87 6.22 -7.44 -37.20
N LEU A 88 5.93 -7.16 -35.93
CA LEU A 88 6.86 -7.41 -34.82
C LEU A 88 7.09 -8.91 -34.59
N SER A 89 8.35 -9.27 -34.39
CA SER A 89 8.72 -10.58 -33.85
C SER A 89 8.30 -10.73 -32.39
N ARG A 90 8.19 -11.98 -31.91
CA ARG A 90 7.95 -12.28 -30.48
C ARG A 90 8.97 -11.59 -29.57
N GLN A 91 10.23 -11.50 -30.00
CA GLN A 91 11.29 -10.83 -29.24
C GLN A 91 11.03 -9.32 -29.14
N GLU A 92 10.64 -8.66 -30.23
CA GLU A 92 10.30 -7.23 -30.21
C GLU A 92 9.03 -6.97 -29.39
N ILE A 93 8.01 -7.83 -29.50
CA ILE A 93 6.80 -7.77 -28.66
C ILE A 93 7.16 -7.87 -27.17
N SER A 94 8.13 -8.71 -26.80
CA SER A 94 8.56 -8.85 -25.40
C SER A 94 9.14 -7.57 -24.80
N GLN A 95 9.64 -6.66 -25.65
CA GLN A 95 10.21 -5.35 -25.28
C GLN A 95 9.17 -4.24 -25.18
N LEU A 96 7.93 -4.48 -25.64
CA LEU A 96 6.83 -3.54 -25.46
C LEU A 96 6.51 -3.34 -23.97
N SER A 97 5.88 -2.21 -23.67
CA SER A 97 5.47 -1.90 -22.30
C SER A 97 4.30 -2.78 -21.86
N PRO A 98 4.07 -2.94 -20.54
CA PRO A 98 2.94 -3.72 -20.04
C PRO A 98 1.61 -3.34 -20.71
N ILE A 99 1.34 -2.04 -20.87
CA ILE A 99 0.07 -1.56 -21.44
C ILE A 99 -0.05 -1.75 -22.95
N GLU A 100 1.06 -1.66 -23.70
CA GLU A 100 1.07 -1.98 -25.14
C GLU A 100 0.81 -3.47 -25.36
N LYS A 101 1.37 -4.35 -24.51
CA LYS A 101 1.06 -5.79 -24.54
C LYS A 101 -0.41 -6.06 -24.27
N LEU A 102 -1.05 -5.34 -23.34
CA LEU A 102 -2.49 -5.47 -23.08
C LEU A 102 -3.33 -5.03 -24.28
N ASP A 103 -2.96 -3.94 -24.95
CA ASP A 103 -3.62 -3.54 -26.19
C ASP A 103 -3.54 -4.66 -27.25
N LEU A 104 -2.38 -5.29 -27.45
CA LEU A 104 -2.23 -6.41 -28.40
C LEU A 104 -3.03 -7.64 -28.00
N ILE A 105 -3.09 -7.97 -26.71
CA ILE A 105 -3.91 -9.07 -26.19
C ILE A 105 -5.40 -8.84 -26.47
N ASN A 106 -5.82 -7.58 -26.55
CA ASN A 106 -7.19 -7.17 -26.85
C ASN A 106 -7.43 -6.90 -28.34
N ASP A 107 -6.48 -7.26 -29.23
CA ASP A 107 -6.54 -6.97 -30.66
C ASP A 107 -6.73 -5.46 -30.95
N ASN A 108 -6.29 -4.61 -30.02
CA ASN A 108 -6.47 -3.16 -30.04
C ASN A 108 -5.25 -2.45 -30.64
N TYR A 109 -5.12 -2.51 -31.96
CA TYR A 109 -4.02 -1.86 -32.69
C TYR A 109 -4.12 -0.32 -32.75
N LYS A 110 -5.21 0.26 -32.23
CA LYS A 110 -5.29 1.72 -32.02
C LYS A 110 -4.53 2.14 -30.76
N LEU A 111 -4.04 1.20 -29.96
CA LEU A 111 -3.29 1.45 -28.73
C LEU A 111 -4.03 2.41 -27.78
N SER A 112 -5.36 2.29 -27.67
CA SER A 112 -6.17 3.24 -26.92
C SER A 112 -5.93 3.15 -25.40
N LEU A 113 -5.60 1.96 -24.86
CA LEU A 113 -5.22 1.82 -23.45
C LEU A 113 -3.86 2.45 -23.20
N THR A 114 -2.90 2.24 -24.10
CA THR A 114 -1.59 2.90 -24.06
C THR A 114 -1.72 4.42 -24.11
N GLN A 115 -2.55 4.95 -25.00
CA GLN A 115 -2.84 6.39 -25.07
C GLN A 115 -3.42 6.92 -23.75
N GLY A 116 -4.33 6.16 -23.12
CA GLY A 116 -4.88 6.48 -21.80
C GLY A 116 -3.81 6.50 -20.71
N ALA A 117 -2.96 5.47 -20.65
CA ALA A 117 -1.88 5.35 -19.67
C ALA A 117 -0.82 6.45 -19.82
N ARG A 118 -0.50 6.85 -21.07
CA ARG A 118 0.46 7.92 -21.34
C ARG A 118 0.02 9.28 -20.76
N LYS A 119 -1.27 9.50 -20.49
CA LYS A 119 -1.75 10.73 -19.81
C LYS A 119 -1.21 10.89 -18.39
N PHE A 120 -0.81 9.79 -17.75
CA PHE A 120 -0.17 9.81 -16.43
C PHE A 120 1.34 10.02 -16.51
N SER A 121 1.95 9.95 -17.70
CA SER A 121 3.39 10.11 -17.88
C SER A 121 3.79 11.58 -17.74
N ASN A 122 4.84 11.84 -16.95
CA ASN A 122 5.33 13.20 -16.74
C ASN A 122 6.84 13.19 -16.42
N PRO A 123 7.73 13.61 -17.35
CA PRO A 123 9.19 13.60 -17.14
C PRO A 123 9.66 14.55 -16.02
N ASN A 124 8.81 15.47 -15.57
CA ASN A 124 9.07 16.40 -14.47
C ASN A 124 8.40 15.96 -13.16
N ALA A 125 7.81 14.76 -13.12
CA ALA A 125 7.28 14.20 -11.90
C ALA A 125 8.37 14.03 -10.84
N GLN A 126 8.01 14.15 -9.57
CA GLN A 126 8.89 13.82 -8.46
C GLN A 126 9.24 12.33 -8.53
N ASP A 127 10.44 11.93 -8.10
CA ASP A 127 10.94 10.57 -8.34
C ASP A 127 10.13 9.48 -7.62
N TRP A 128 9.41 9.82 -6.55
CA TRP A 128 8.52 8.92 -5.82
C TRP A 128 7.11 8.82 -6.42
N ASN A 129 6.75 9.68 -7.38
CA ASN A 129 5.42 9.65 -8.00
C ASN A 129 5.30 8.46 -8.95
N GLY A 130 4.34 7.59 -8.68
CA GLY A 130 3.99 6.46 -9.53
C GLY A 130 2.67 5.83 -9.06
N ILE A 131 2.56 4.52 -9.26
CA ILE A 131 1.35 3.75 -9.00
C ILE A 131 1.44 2.85 -7.76
N CYS A 132 2.34 3.16 -6.81
CA CYS A 132 2.57 2.34 -5.61
C CYS A 132 1.28 1.99 -4.84
N HIS A 133 0.31 2.91 -4.77
CA HIS A 133 -1.00 2.68 -4.16
C HIS A 133 -1.81 1.61 -4.90
N GLY A 134 -1.83 1.65 -6.24
CA GLY A 134 -2.47 0.63 -7.08
C GLY A 134 -1.77 -0.73 -6.96
N MET A 135 -0.43 -0.76 -6.96
CA MET A 135 0.34 -2.00 -6.77
C MET A 135 0.02 -2.65 -5.41
N ALA A 136 0.03 -1.85 -4.35
CA ALA A 136 -0.28 -2.31 -3.00
C ALA A 136 -1.71 -2.88 -2.92
N ALA A 137 -2.69 -2.18 -3.49
CA ALA A 137 -4.08 -2.65 -3.53
C ALA A 137 -4.26 -3.92 -4.35
N ALA A 138 -3.65 -4.03 -5.54
CA ALA A 138 -3.68 -5.25 -6.33
C ALA A 138 -3.08 -6.44 -5.57
N SER A 139 -1.96 -6.24 -4.86
CA SER A 139 -1.30 -7.29 -4.08
C SER A 139 -2.14 -7.81 -2.90
N LEU A 140 -3.20 -7.11 -2.46
CA LEU A 140 -4.10 -7.68 -1.46
C LEU A 140 -4.95 -8.84 -2.02
N HIS A 141 -5.22 -8.82 -3.33
CA HIS A 141 -6.33 -9.59 -3.91
C HIS A 141 -5.90 -10.66 -4.90
N TYR A 142 -4.75 -10.50 -5.55
CA TYR A 142 -4.27 -11.38 -6.61
C TYR A 142 -2.96 -12.07 -6.24
N PRO A 143 -2.86 -13.40 -6.43
CA PRO A 143 -1.62 -14.13 -6.18
C PRO A 143 -0.51 -13.52 -7.03
N GLU A 144 0.75 -13.77 -6.64
CA GLU A 144 1.85 -13.27 -7.46
C GLU A 144 1.76 -13.87 -8.87
N PRO A 145 1.64 -13.01 -9.92
CA PRO A 145 1.43 -13.50 -11.28
C PRO A 145 2.61 -14.33 -11.77
N GLN A 146 2.29 -15.43 -12.43
CA GLN A 146 3.27 -16.25 -13.16
C GLN A 146 3.49 -15.66 -14.57
N ILE A 147 4.60 -16.04 -15.20
CA ILE A 147 4.82 -15.73 -16.62
C ILE A 147 3.71 -16.42 -17.44
N LYS A 148 3.16 -15.71 -18.42
CA LYS A 148 2.14 -16.23 -19.33
C LYS A 148 2.47 -15.86 -20.78
N THR A 149 2.06 -16.71 -21.70
CA THR A 149 2.13 -16.46 -23.13
C THR A 149 0.72 -16.53 -23.71
N ILE A 150 0.33 -15.52 -24.47
CA ILE A 150 -0.96 -15.45 -25.17
C ILE A 150 -0.69 -15.39 -26.66
N ILE A 151 -1.55 -16.03 -27.45
CA ILE A 151 -1.63 -15.81 -28.90
C ILE A 151 -2.93 -15.05 -29.16
N ASN A 152 -2.85 -13.86 -29.76
CA ASN A 152 -4.04 -13.06 -30.08
C ASN A 152 -4.70 -13.54 -31.40
N GLN A 153 -5.77 -12.86 -31.86
CA GLN A 153 -6.54 -13.32 -33.01
C GLN A 153 -5.76 -13.25 -34.33
N ASP A 154 -4.81 -12.31 -34.44
CA ASP A 154 -3.96 -12.15 -35.61
C ASP A 154 -2.67 -13.01 -35.54
N GLY A 155 -2.53 -13.87 -34.54
CA GLY A 155 -1.43 -14.82 -34.41
C GLY A 155 -0.17 -14.28 -33.74
N LEU A 156 -0.21 -13.07 -33.16
CA LEU A 156 0.91 -12.51 -32.41
C LEU A 156 1.11 -13.27 -31.11
N THR A 157 2.32 -13.79 -30.88
CA THR A 157 2.71 -14.44 -29.63
C THR A 157 3.24 -13.40 -28.65
N ILE A 158 2.51 -13.18 -27.56
CA ILE A 158 2.76 -12.12 -26.57
C ILE A 158 3.17 -12.75 -25.25
N ASP A 159 4.43 -12.53 -24.85
CA ASP A 159 4.93 -12.92 -23.54
C ASP A 159 4.69 -11.82 -22.51
N LEU A 160 3.92 -12.16 -21.48
CA LEU A 160 3.69 -11.37 -20.29
C LEU A 160 4.56 -11.90 -19.16
N PHE A 161 5.53 -11.12 -18.75
CA PHE A 161 6.35 -11.41 -17.59
C PHE A 161 5.62 -11.06 -16.30
N THR A 162 6.09 -11.57 -15.16
CA THR A 162 5.44 -11.32 -13.87
C THR A 162 5.27 -9.83 -13.59
N SER A 163 6.30 -9.02 -13.86
CA SER A 163 6.19 -7.57 -13.68
C SER A 163 5.20 -6.90 -14.62
N ASP A 164 4.99 -7.41 -15.85
CA ASP A 164 3.97 -6.87 -16.76
C ASP A 164 2.58 -7.02 -16.16
N ILE A 165 2.23 -8.23 -15.69
CA ILE A 165 0.90 -8.50 -15.15
C ILE A 165 0.68 -7.74 -13.84
N LYS A 166 1.70 -7.67 -12.98
CA LYS A 166 1.67 -6.85 -11.76
C LYS A 166 1.38 -5.37 -12.09
N ALA A 167 2.06 -4.82 -13.10
CA ALA A 167 1.87 -3.44 -13.53
C ALA A 167 0.43 -3.18 -13.97
N LEU A 168 -0.11 -4.07 -14.78
CA LEU A 168 -1.47 -3.95 -15.33
C LEU A 168 -2.53 -4.04 -14.24
N LEU A 169 -2.39 -4.98 -13.30
CA LEU A 169 -3.27 -5.06 -12.13
C LEU A 169 -3.19 -3.80 -11.26
N GLY A 170 -1.97 -3.34 -10.98
CA GLY A 170 -1.78 -2.11 -10.22
C GLY A 170 -2.39 -0.90 -10.91
N TYR A 171 -2.18 -0.77 -12.22
CA TYR A 171 -2.76 0.31 -13.02
C TYR A 171 -4.29 0.28 -13.04
N TYR A 172 -4.90 -0.89 -13.11
CA TYR A 172 -6.35 -1.01 -12.98
C TYR A 172 -6.85 -0.43 -11.65
N TYR A 173 -6.16 -0.72 -10.55
CA TYR A 173 -6.49 -0.16 -9.24
C TYR A 173 -6.26 1.36 -9.15
N VAL A 174 -5.30 1.92 -9.88
CA VAL A 174 -5.13 3.38 -10.02
C VAL A 174 -6.34 4.00 -10.72
N LEU A 175 -6.80 3.39 -11.82
CA LEU A 175 -7.97 3.86 -12.56
C LEU A 175 -9.25 3.86 -11.70
N LYS A 176 -9.28 3.02 -10.66
CA LYS A 176 -10.41 2.80 -9.75
C LYS A 176 -10.11 3.18 -8.29
N GLN A 177 -9.17 4.11 -8.09
CA GLN A 177 -8.60 4.40 -6.76
C GLN A 177 -9.62 4.85 -5.70
N ASP A 178 -10.78 5.41 -6.10
CA ASP A 178 -11.81 5.88 -5.16
C ASP A 178 -12.89 4.82 -4.87
N GLU A 179 -12.91 3.70 -5.60
CA GLU A 179 -13.94 2.68 -5.47
C GLU A 179 -13.67 1.74 -4.27
N LYS A 180 -14.65 1.61 -3.38
CA LYS A 180 -14.64 0.69 -2.22
C LYS A 180 -13.43 0.85 -1.30
N VAL A 181 -12.98 2.09 -1.09
CA VAL A 181 -11.86 2.42 -0.19
C VAL A 181 -12.36 2.83 1.19
N THR A 182 -11.73 2.28 2.22
CA THR A 182 -11.85 2.74 3.60
C THR A 182 -10.49 3.19 4.10
N GLN A 183 -10.39 4.44 4.58
CA GLN A 183 -9.17 5.02 5.14
C GLN A 183 -9.32 5.41 6.61
N ILE A 184 -8.28 5.22 7.39
CA ILE A 184 -8.08 5.62 8.78
C ILE A 184 -6.89 6.58 8.83
N GLY A 185 -7.07 7.70 9.51
CA GLY A 185 -6.15 8.83 9.47
C GLY A 185 -6.35 9.68 8.21
N LYS A 186 -5.73 10.87 8.20
CA LYS A 186 -5.73 11.82 7.10
C LYS A 186 -4.29 12.10 6.67
N ARG A 187 -4.10 12.43 5.39
CA ARG A 187 -2.79 12.85 4.90
C ARG A 187 -2.28 14.09 5.64
N CYS A 188 -1.03 14.03 6.10
CA CYS A 188 -0.32 15.18 6.62
C CYS A 188 0.08 16.13 5.48
N PHE A 189 -0.65 17.24 5.32
CA PHE A 189 -0.25 18.30 4.38
C PHE A 189 0.56 19.42 5.06
N PHE A 190 1.64 19.80 4.39
CA PHE A 190 2.44 21.03 4.49
C PHE A 190 1.63 22.32 4.22
N ASN A 191 1.24 23.14 5.21
CA ASN A 191 0.85 24.53 4.88
C ASN A 191 2.11 25.38 4.66
N SER A 192 2.45 25.63 3.38
CA SER A 192 3.64 26.38 2.98
C SER A 192 3.65 27.85 3.41
N ARG A 193 2.49 28.43 3.78
CA ARG A 193 2.40 29.83 4.19
C ARG A 193 2.65 30.09 5.68
N ILE A 194 2.46 29.07 6.54
CA ILE A 194 2.45 29.28 8.01
C ILE A 194 3.43 28.36 8.73
N MET A 195 4.14 27.45 8.04
CA MET A 195 5.06 26.46 8.66
C MET A 195 4.45 25.67 9.84
N THR A 196 3.13 25.67 10.00
CA THR A 196 2.42 24.93 11.04
C THR A 196 1.97 23.59 10.49
N ARG A 197 2.26 22.52 11.24
CA ARG A 197 1.76 21.18 10.90
C ARG A 197 0.25 21.15 11.11
N LEU A 198 -0.49 20.72 10.10
CA LEU A 198 -1.94 20.54 10.21
C LEU A 198 -2.28 19.46 11.26
N PRO A 199 -3.48 19.51 11.88
CA PRO A 199 -3.91 18.50 12.84
C PRO A 199 -3.82 17.06 12.32
N ALA A 200 -4.03 16.86 11.01
CA ALA A 200 -3.87 15.57 10.32
C ALA A 200 -2.47 14.96 10.50
N CYS A 201 -1.43 15.76 10.69
CA CYS A 201 -0.07 15.28 10.95
C CYS A 201 0.10 14.59 12.31
N LYS A 202 -0.94 14.59 13.18
CA LYS A 202 -0.99 13.81 14.42
C LYS A 202 -1.58 12.41 14.21
N ASP A 203 -2.21 12.16 13.08
CA ASP A 203 -2.66 10.84 12.66
C ASP A 203 -1.44 9.96 12.33
N VAL A 204 -1.57 8.64 12.28
CA VAL A 204 -2.71 7.81 12.77
C VAL A 204 -2.69 7.70 14.30
N ASN A 205 -3.83 7.57 15.01
CA ASN A 205 -3.81 7.31 16.46
C ASN A 205 -3.11 5.97 16.79
N ALA A 206 -2.18 5.96 17.75
CA ALA A 206 -1.37 4.77 18.02
C ALA A 206 -2.17 3.58 18.60
N GLY A 207 -3.24 3.86 19.35
CA GLY A 207 -4.16 2.82 19.84
C GLY A 207 -4.92 2.17 18.69
N ALA A 208 -5.43 2.98 17.75
CA ALA A 208 -6.06 2.48 16.53
C ALA A 208 -5.10 1.62 15.71
N PHE A 209 -3.86 2.07 15.51
CA PHE A 209 -2.81 1.30 14.83
C PHE A 209 -2.58 -0.08 15.46
N HIS A 210 -2.42 -0.13 16.80
CA HIS A 210 -2.22 -1.39 17.51
C HIS A 210 -3.43 -2.31 17.40
N LEU A 211 -4.64 -1.77 17.56
CA LEU A 211 -5.90 -2.52 17.44
C LEU A 211 -6.05 -3.14 16.04
N LEU A 212 -5.71 -2.40 14.99
CA LEU A 212 -5.77 -2.91 13.61
C LEU A 212 -4.77 -4.04 13.38
N LEU A 213 -3.52 -3.91 13.85
CA LEU A 213 -2.52 -4.99 13.75
C LEU A 213 -3.00 -6.26 14.45
N ALA A 214 -3.36 -6.14 15.73
CA ALA A 214 -3.74 -7.28 16.55
C ALA A 214 -5.03 -7.95 16.05
N ASN A 215 -6.05 -7.18 15.65
CA ASN A 215 -7.31 -7.75 15.16
C ASN A 215 -7.21 -8.25 13.71
N GLN A 216 -6.71 -7.45 12.76
CA GLN A 216 -6.68 -7.90 11.36
C GLN A 216 -5.62 -8.96 11.11
N ILE A 217 -4.38 -8.71 11.54
CA ILE A 217 -3.28 -9.62 11.24
C ILE A 217 -3.20 -10.72 12.30
N GLY A 218 -3.30 -10.35 13.57
CA GLY A 218 -3.16 -11.28 14.69
C GLY A 218 -4.29 -12.30 14.76
N LEU A 219 -5.54 -11.83 14.80
CA LEU A 219 -6.73 -12.68 14.93
C LEU A 219 -7.30 -13.13 13.59
N LYS A 220 -7.52 -12.20 12.64
CA LYS A 220 -8.21 -12.48 11.36
C LYS A 220 -7.30 -12.98 10.25
N LYS A 221 -5.97 -12.95 10.44
CA LYS A 221 -4.96 -13.37 9.44
C LYS A 221 -5.08 -12.64 8.10
N LYS A 222 -5.57 -11.39 8.11
CA LYS A 222 -5.78 -10.55 6.92
C LYS A 222 -4.92 -9.29 6.99
N SER A 223 -4.48 -8.82 5.83
CA SER A 223 -3.71 -7.58 5.70
C SER A 223 -4.60 -6.33 5.60
N PHE A 224 -3.95 -5.18 5.73
CA PHE A 224 -4.39 -3.85 5.29
C PHE A 224 -3.18 -3.11 4.69
N LEU A 225 -3.41 -1.93 4.12
CA LEU A 225 -2.38 -1.07 3.53
C LEU A 225 -2.08 0.12 4.42
N MET A 226 -0.86 0.63 4.34
CA MET A 226 -0.50 1.86 5.05
C MET A 226 0.61 2.61 4.33
N ASP A 227 0.58 3.93 4.48
CA ASP A 227 1.74 4.77 4.26
C ASP A 227 2.63 4.70 5.51
N LEU A 228 3.85 4.18 5.37
CA LEU A 228 4.73 3.83 6.48
C LEU A 228 5.32 5.06 7.19
N GLU A 229 5.23 6.22 6.53
CA GLU A 229 5.89 7.47 6.89
C GLU A 229 4.95 8.64 6.74
N ARG A 230 5.26 9.75 7.43
CA ARG A 230 4.49 11.00 7.39
C ARG A 230 5.18 12.11 6.61
N TYR A 231 6.11 11.73 5.74
CA TYR A 231 6.84 12.67 4.92
C TYR A 231 6.02 13.08 3.70
N LYS A 232 6.59 13.95 2.87
CA LYS A 232 5.93 14.43 1.66
C LYS A 232 5.65 13.29 0.67
N GLU A 233 6.55 12.32 0.60
CA GLU A 233 6.43 11.13 -0.24
C GLU A 233 5.35 10.18 0.31
N VAL A 234 4.69 9.45 -0.58
CA VAL A 234 3.70 8.43 -0.21
C VAL A 234 4.24 7.07 -0.63
N TRP A 235 4.43 6.15 0.32
CA TRP A 235 4.84 4.78 0.02
C TRP A 235 3.87 3.79 0.67
N ASN A 236 2.98 3.23 -0.16
CA ASN A 236 1.92 2.32 0.29
C ASN A 236 2.41 0.88 0.31
N HIS A 237 2.27 0.22 1.46
CA HIS A 237 2.64 -1.19 1.61
C HIS A 237 1.56 -1.99 2.32
N GLY A 238 1.42 -3.26 1.91
CA GLY A 238 0.66 -4.25 2.66
C GLY A 238 1.50 -4.86 3.78
N ILE A 239 0.88 -5.12 4.92
CA ILE A 239 1.58 -5.59 6.12
C ILE A 239 1.43 -7.10 6.26
N VAL A 240 2.55 -7.82 6.17
CA VAL A 240 2.56 -9.29 6.21
C VAL A 240 2.62 -9.83 7.64
N LYS A 241 3.26 -9.10 8.55
CA LYS A 241 3.53 -9.58 9.91
C LYS A 241 3.78 -8.42 10.86
N PHE A 242 3.45 -8.62 12.13
CA PHE A 242 3.89 -7.74 13.21
C PHE A 242 4.35 -8.53 14.43
N GLU A 243 5.23 -7.90 15.20
CA GLU A 243 5.72 -8.37 16.50
C GLU A 243 5.78 -7.16 17.44
N SER A 244 5.09 -7.26 18.57
CA SER A 244 4.99 -6.24 19.60
C SER A 244 5.60 -6.75 20.90
N GLU A 245 6.22 -5.82 21.62
CA GLU A 245 6.82 -6.05 22.93
C GLU A 245 6.33 -4.98 23.90
N VAL A 246 5.90 -5.41 25.08
CA VAL A 246 5.64 -4.51 26.21
C VAL A 246 6.98 -4.12 26.81
N ILE A 247 7.35 -2.85 26.67
CA ILE A 247 8.66 -2.34 27.13
C ILE A 247 8.56 -1.47 28.39
N ALA A 248 7.35 -1.07 28.78
CA ALA A 248 7.07 -0.44 30.08
C ALA A 248 5.56 -0.47 30.36
N GLN A 249 5.18 -0.39 31.63
CA GLN A 249 3.80 -0.21 32.07
C GLN A 249 3.76 0.82 33.19
N GLN A 250 2.81 1.75 33.11
CA GLN A 250 2.63 2.83 34.09
C GLN A 250 1.14 3.14 34.24
N HIS A 251 0.55 2.81 35.39
CA HIS A 251 -0.89 2.96 35.63
C HIS A 251 -1.71 2.39 34.45
N LYS A 252 -2.70 3.14 33.94
CA LYS A 252 -3.56 2.82 32.78
C LYS A 252 -2.85 3.00 31.42
N ARG A 253 -1.54 2.82 31.35
CA ARG A 253 -0.76 3.00 30.13
C ARG A 253 0.25 1.88 29.94
N VAL A 254 0.37 1.40 28.70
CA VAL A 254 1.34 0.37 28.32
C VAL A 254 2.19 0.90 27.17
N LYS A 255 3.51 0.88 27.32
CA LYS A 255 4.44 1.28 26.27
C LYS A 255 4.78 0.06 25.43
N ILE A 256 4.54 0.17 24.13
CA ILE A 256 4.73 -0.90 23.16
C ILE A 256 5.84 -0.51 22.18
N ARG A 257 6.73 -1.46 21.88
CA ARG A 257 7.60 -1.45 20.71
C ARG A 257 7.07 -2.45 19.70
N THR A 258 6.67 -2.00 18.52
CA THR A 258 6.13 -2.87 17.47
C THR A 258 7.02 -2.82 16.24
N ARG A 259 7.45 -3.98 15.76
CA ARG A 259 8.03 -4.17 14.44
C ARG A 259 6.95 -4.68 13.48
N ILE A 260 6.80 -4.02 12.35
CA ILE A 260 5.99 -4.51 11.22
C ILE A 260 6.91 -5.00 10.11
N TYR A 261 6.40 -5.89 9.27
CA TYR A 261 7.09 -6.43 8.10
C TYR A 261 6.23 -6.23 6.86
N PHE A 262 6.85 -5.92 5.72
CA PHE A 262 6.16 -5.60 4.47
C PHE A 262 7.03 -5.91 3.24
N PRO A 263 6.43 -6.17 2.05
CA PRO A 263 7.20 -6.33 0.82
C PRO A 263 7.87 -5.02 0.37
N LYS A 264 9.11 -5.14 -0.10
CA LYS A 264 9.93 -4.05 -0.65
C LYS A 264 9.38 -3.56 -1.99
N THR A 265 9.67 -2.30 -2.29
CA THR A 265 9.69 -1.81 -3.67
C THR A 265 10.94 -2.38 -4.35
N ILE A 266 10.78 -3.00 -5.52
CA ILE A 266 11.87 -3.66 -6.26
C ILE A 266 11.83 -3.26 -7.73
N GLU A 267 12.92 -3.46 -8.46
CA GLU A 267 12.95 -3.29 -9.92
C GLU A 267 12.05 -4.33 -10.63
N PRO A 268 11.65 -4.10 -11.89
CA PRO A 268 10.93 -5.09 -12.67
C PRO A 268 11.74 -6.38 -12.88
N HIS A 269 11.06 -7.53 -12.84
CA HIS A 269 11.66 -8.84 -13.06
C HIS A 269 10.81 -9.69 -14.00
N LEU A 270 11.47 -10.64 -14.66
CA LEU A 270 10.80 -11.56 -15.57
C LEU A 270 9.87 -12.53 -14.82
N ALA A 271 10.32 -13.03 -13.67
CA ALA A 271 9.70 -14.14 -12.94
C ALA A 271 9.19 -13.73 -11.53
N PRO A 272 8.36 -14.56 -10.88
CA PRO A 272 7.90 -14.34 -9.51
C PRO A 272 9.04 -14.30 -8.49
N ILE A 273 8.82 -13.54 -7.41
CA ILE A 273 9.81 -13.28 -6.36
C ILE A 273 9.42 -13.96 -5.04
N VAL A 274 8.13 -14.08 -4.75
CA VAL A 274 7.62 -14.80 -3.57
C VAL A 274 7.99 -16.27 -3.69
N GLY A 275 8.68 -16.79 -2.68
CA GLY A 275 9.22 -18.16 -2.68
C GLY A 275 10.57 -18.32 -3.42
N SER A 276 11.11 -17.25 -4.01
CA SER A 276 12.49 -17.24 -4.53
C SER A 276 13.51 -17.04 -3.41
N SER A 277 14.81 -17.11 -3.75
CA SER A 277 15.90 -16.82 -2.81
C SER A 277 16.14 -15.32 -2.56
N LEU A 278 15.41 -14.44 -3.25
CA LEU A 278 15.59 -12.99 -3.13
C LEU A 278 14.97 -12.48 -1.82
N ASP A 279 15.70 -11.61 -1.11
CA ASP A 279 15.17 -10.93 0.06
C ASP A 279 14.27 -9.76 -0.35
N TYR A 280 12.95 -9.98 -0.25
CA TYR A 280 11.94 -9.01 -0.64
C TYR A 280 11.12 -8.46 0.53
N ILE A 281 11.42 -8.84 1.78
CA ILE A 281 10.71 -8.35 2.97
C ILE A 281 11.59 -7.31 3.66
N ASP A 282 11.00 -6.19 4.03
CA ASP A 282 11.61 -5.20 4.91
C ASP A 282 10.80 -5.07 6.21
N SER A 283 11.31 -4.29 7.16
CA SER A 283 10.66 -4.08 8.43
C SER A 283 10.82 -2.66 8.95
N LYS A 284 9.85 -2.22 9.75
CA LYS A 284 9.89 -0.91 10.41
C LYS A 284 9.44 -1.01 11.86
N ILE A 285 10.08 -0.24 12.73
CA ILE A 285 9.81 -0.24 14.17
C ILE A 285 9.13 1.07 14.56
N TYR A 286 8.04 0.94 15.33
CA TYR A 286 7.37 2.06 15.97
C TYR A 286 7.33 1.87 17.49
N THR A 287 7.34 2.99 18.22
CA THR A 287 7.20 2.97 19.68
C THR A 287 6.11 3.92 20.10
N TYR A 288 5.21 3.46 20.97
CA TYR A 288 4.04 4.24 21.38
C TYR A 288 3.52 3.80 22.75
N TRP A 289 2.73 4.66 23.36
CA TRP A 289 1.90 4.35 24.52
C TRP A 289 0.50 3.98 24.07
N LEU A 290 -0.06 2.93 24.67
CA LEU A 290 -1.48 2.63 24.68
C LEU A 290 -2.09 3.24 25.94
N GLU A 291 -3.29 3.80 25.80
CA GLU A 291 -4.11 4.25 26.91
C GLU A 291 -5.22 3.21 27.16
N LEU A 292 -5.36 2.76 28.41
CA LEU A 292 -6.32 1.73 28.83
C LEU A 292 -7.42 2.33 29.71
N ASP A 293 -8.60 1.71 29.74
CA ASP A 293 -9.59 1.97 30.79
C ASP A 293 -9.36 1.07 32.03
N ASP A 294 -10.29 1.09 32.99
CA ASP A 294 -10.22 0.28 34.22
C ASP A 294 -10.31 -1.22 33.93
N ASP A 295 -10.93 -1.61 32.81
CA ASP A 295 -11.13 -3.00 32.40
C ASP A 295 -10.07 -3.45 31.38
N SER A 296 -8.96 -2.71 31.26
CA SER A 296 -7.86 -2.98 30.32
C SER A 296 -8.20 -2.87 28.82
N HIS A 297 -9.32 -2.25 28.46
CA HIS A 297 -9.61 -1.97 27.05
C HIS A 297 -8.78 -0.79 26.55
N ILE A 298 -8.19 -0.95 25.37
CA ILE A 298 -7.48 0.12 24.68
C ILE A 298 -8.51 1.18 24.25
N THR A 299 -8.37 2.39 24.78
CA THR A 299 -9.22 3.54 24.44
C THR A 299 -8.53 4.53 23.52
N GLY A 300 -7.20 4.43 23.40
CA GLY A 300 -6.41 5.33 22.56
C GLY A 300 -4.91 5.03 22.64
N GLY A 301 -4.11 5.96 22.13
CA GLY A 301 -2.66 5.85 22.20
C GLY A 301 -1.93 7.08 21.69
N SER A 302 -0.64 7.17 22.03
CA SER A 302 0.23 8.27 21.63
C SER A 302 1.60 7.79 21.20
N TRP A 303 2.09 8.35 20.08
CA TRP A 303 3.41 8.00 19.57
C TRP A 303 4.54 8.54 20.44
N VAL A 304 5.55 7.70 20.62
CA VAL A 304 6.87 8.08 21.15
C VAL A 304 7.84 8.26 19.99
N SER A 305 7.81 7.37 18.99
CA SER A 305 8.60 7.51 17.77
C SER A 305 8.19 8.75 16.99
N PHE A 306 9.19 9.42 16.40
CA PHE A 306 8.93 10.49 15.44
C PHE A 306 8.23 9.92 14.21
N GLU A 307 8.81 8.84 13.66
CA GLU A 307 8.22 8.03 12.61
C GLU A 307 6.92 7.39 13.08
N ARG A 308 5.91 7.49 12.21
CA ARG A 308 4.61 6.87 12.37
C ARG A 308 3.90 6.82 11.02
N PRO A 309 2.89 5.96 10.87
CA PRO A 309 2.09 5.91 9.66
C PRO A 309 1.31 7.20 9.44
N ASP A 310 1.25 7.70 8.21
CA ASP A 310 0.41 8.88 7.87
C ASP A 310 -1.06 8.48 7.81
N PHE A 311 -1.37 7.39 7.12
CA PHE A 311 -2.70 6.81 7.04
C PHE A 311 -2.65 5.30 6.82
N ILE A 312 -3.74 4.64 7.20
CA ILE A 312 -4.00 3.20 7.00
C ILE A 312 -5.24 3.10 6.13
N TRP A 313 -5.27 2.17 5.19
CA TRP A 313 -6.42 2.00 4.31
C TRP A 313 -6.58 0.57 3.85
N TYR A 314 -7.75 0.29 3.30
CA TYR A 314 -8.08 -0.97 2.66
C TYR A 314 -9.00 -0.67 1.48
N GLN A 315 -8.78 -1.38 0.39
CA GLN A 315 -9.66 -1.37 -0.75
C GLN A 315 -10.19 -2.78 -0.96
N GLU A 316 -11.50 -2.93 -1.12
CA GLU A 316 -12.09 -4.23 -1.45
C GLU A 316 -11.62 -4.72 -2.83
N LYS A 317 -11.77 -6.03 -3.08
CA LYS A 317 -11.50 -6.58 -4.40
C LYS A 317 -12.46 -5.96 -5.42
N LEU A 318 -11.90 -5.56 -6.56
CA LEU A 318 -12.66 -5.01 -7.68
C LEU A 318 -12.92 -6.10 -8.72
N GLU A 319 -14.05 -5.99 -9.41
CA GLU A 319 -14.34 -6.79 -10.60
C GLU A 319 -13.67 -6.13 -11.81
N LEU A 320 -12.81 -6.87 -12.52
CA LEU A 320 -12.08 -6.32 -13.66
C LEU A 320 -13.06 -5.95 -14.79
N SER A 321 -12.84 -4.79 -15.42
CA SER A 321 -13.60 -4.38 -16.60
C SER A 321 -13.24 -5.24 -17.81
N GLU A 322 -14.05 -5.18 -18.88
CA GLU A 322 -13.84 -5.99 -20.09
C GLU A 322 -12.42 -5.86 -20.66
N ASP A 323 -11.89 -4.62 -20.74
CA ASP A 323 -10.52 -4.35 -21.22
C ASP A 323 -9.41 -5.02 -20.38
N PHE A 324 -9.68 -5.37 -19.12
CA PHE A 324 -8.74 -6.02 -18.20
C PHE A 324 -9.15 -7.45 -17.89
N LYS A 325 -10.29 -7.93 -18.41
CA LYS A 325 -10.87 -9.24 -18.05
C LYS A 325 -9.99 -10.40 -18.51
N LYS A 326 -9.34 -10.28 -19.67
CA LYS A 326 -8.34 -11.26 -20.12
C LYS A 326 -7.18 -11.40 -19.13
N LEU A 327 -6.88 -10.39 -18.29
CA LEU A 327 -5.88 -10.55 -17.24
C LEU A 327 -6.36 -11.46 -16.10
N ALA A 328 -7.66 -11.48 -15.78
CA ALA A 328 -8.18 -12.41 -14.76
C ALA A 328 -8.00 -13.87 -15.21
N GLU A 329 -8.15 -14.15 -16.51
CA GLU A 329 -7.92 -15.48 -17.09
C GLU A 329 -6.44 -15.92 -16.95
N LEU A 330 -5.52 -14.98 -16.76
CA LEU A 330 -4.08 -15.24 -16.58
C LEU A 330 -3.66 -15.46 -15.13
N LEU A 331 -4.56 -15.25 -14.16
CA LEU A 331 -4.22 -15.34 -12.73
C LEU A 331 -4.52 -16.72 -12.14
N PHE A 332 -5.02 -17.64 -12.96
CA PHE A 332 -5.30 -19.03 -12.65
C PHE A 332 -4.67 -19.97 -13.69
#